data_AF-A0A6M1T1T5-F1
#
_entry.id   AF-A0A6M1T1T5-F1
#
_cell.length_a   1.000
_cell.length_b   1.000
_cell.length_c   1.000
_cell.angle_alpha   90.00
_cell.angle_beta   90.00
_cell.angle_gamma   90.00
#
_symmetry.space_group_name_H-M   'P 1'
#
loop_
_entity.id
_entity.type
_entity.pdbx_description
1 polymer ?
#
loop_
_entity_poly.entity_id
_entity_poly.type
_entity_poly.pdbx_seq_one_letter_code
_entity_poly.pdbx_strand_id
1 'polypeptide(L)' 'MAVVLKGKDFKPVIDWRYSLEQITEAHQYVDKGHKKGNIAIMVDSISG' A
#
# COMPACT_ATOMS: atom_id res chain seq x y z
N MET A 1 -12.21 -18.27 -0.86
CA MET A 1 -13.13 -17.36 -1.58
C MET A 1 -12.43 -16.03 -1.71
N ALA A 2 -11.81 -15.75 -2.86
CA ALA A 2 -11.20 -14.45 -3.15
C ALA A 2 -12.16 -13.68 -4.06
N VAL A 3 -12.60 -12.51 -3.63
CA VAL A 3 -13.50 -11.65 -4.41
C VAL A 3 -12.63 -10.60 -5.09
N VAL A 4 -12.67 -10.56 -6.43
CA VAL A 4 -12.00 -9.52 -7.21
C VAL A 4 -12.91 -8.30 -7.25
N LEU A 5 -12.44 -7.18 -6.71
CA LEU A 5 -13.18 -5.92 -6.66
C LEU A 5 -12.82 -5.07 -7.88
N LYS A 6 -13.82 -4.46 -8.53
CA LYS A 6 -13.64 -3.64 -9.72
C LYS A 6 -13.60 -2.15 -9.34
N GLY A 7 -12.83 -1.37 -10.09
CA GLY A 7 -12.60 0.05 -9.81
C GLY A 7 -13.92 0.85 -9.73
N LYS A 8 -14.15 1.43 -8.53
CA LYS A 8 -15.28 2.23 -7.99
C LYS A 8 -16.00 1.58 -6.79
N ASP A 9 -15.97 0.24 -6.68
CA ASP A 9 -16.72 -0.47 -5.62
C ASP A 9 -15.93 -0.63 -4.30
N PHE A 10 -14.65 -0.25 -4.30
CA PHE A 10 -13.78 -0.40 -3.13
C PHE A 10 -12.92 0.85 -2.93
N LYS A 11 -13.10 1.50 -1.78
CA LYS A 11 -12.21 2.55 -1.29
C LYS A 11 -11.30 1.93 -0.22
N PRO A 12 -10.05 1.54 -0.55
CA PRO A 12 -9.14 1.02 0.45
C PRO A 12 -8.86 2.09 1.51
N VAL A 13 -8.90 1.71 2.78
CA VAL A 13 -8.39 2.55 3.87
C VAL A 13 -6.87 2.45 3.83
N ILE A 14 -6.23 3.51 3.34
CA ILE A 14 -4.77 3.62 3.25
C ILE A 14 -4.28 4.40 4.47
N ASP A 15 -3.45 3.74 5.27
CA ASP A 15 -2.84 4.30 6.48
C ASP A 15 -1.65 5.19 6.10
N TRP A 16 -0.76 4.68 5.23
CA TRP A 16 0.40 5.43 4.75
C TRP A 16 0.78 5.08 3.30
N ARG A 17 1.53 6.00 2.67
CA ARG A 17 2.05 5.87 1.30
C ARG A 17 3.57 5.97 1.34
N TYR A 18 4.26 5.00 0.76
CA TYR A 18 5.71 4.97 0.60
C TYR A 18 6.07 4.84 -0.87
N SER A 19 7.20 5.38 -1.30
CA SER A 19 7.74 5.08 -2.62
C SER A 19 8.40 3.69 -2.64
N LEU A 20 8.69 3.18 -3.84
CA LEU A 20 9.42 1.92 -4.00
C LEU A 20 10.80 1.96 -3.31
N GLU A 21 11.47 3.10 -3.32
CA GLU A 21 12.77 3.30 -2.65
C GLU A 21 12.67 3.12 -1.12
N GLN A 22 11.48 3.39 -0.57
CA GLN A 22 11.19 3.33 0.87
C GLN A 22 10.60 1.97 1.29
N ILE A 23 10.76 0.90 0.49
CA ILE A 23 10.28 -0.45 0.84
C ILE A 23 10.79 -0.88 2.22
N THR A 24 12.06 -0.62 2.54
CA THR A 24 12.65 -1.01 3.83
C THR A 24 11.98 -0.29 5.00
N GLU A 25 11.69 1.00 4.85
CA GLU A 25 10.99 1.81 5.85
C GLU A 25 9.54 1.34 6.03
N ALA A 26 8.87 1.02 4.92
CA ALA A 26 7.53 0.46 4.94
C ALA A 26 7.48 -0.88 5.70
N HIS A 27 8.45 -1.78 5.48
CA HIS A 27 8.54 -3.04 6.22
C HIS A 27 8.75 -2.81 7.71
N GLN A 28 9.69 -1.94 8.08
CA GLN A 28 9.95 -1.60 9.49
C GLN A 28 8.72 -0.98 10.17
N TYR A 29 7.92 -0.20 9.46
CA TYR A 29 6.70 0.39 10.01
C TYR A 29 5.61 -0.66 10.30
N VAL A 30 5.48 -1.68 9.44
CA VAL A 30 4.57 -2.83 9.69
C VAL A 30 5.06 -3.64 10.89
N ASP A 31 6.36 -3.90 10.96
CA ASP A 31 6.97 -4.77 11.98
C ASP A 31 6.81 -4.20 13.40
N LYS A 32 6.76 -2.87 13.52
CA LYS A 32 6.51 -2.16 14.79
C LYS A 32 5.05 -2.28 15.29
N GLY A 33 4.17 -2.99 14.58
CA GLY A 33 2.77 -3.17 14.98
C GLY A 33 1.91 -1.92 14.86
N HIS A 34 2.39 -0.87 14.18
CA HIS A 34 1.68 0.41 14.04
C HIS A 34 0.64 0.43 12.91
N LYS A 35 0.48 -0.67 12.17
CA LYS A 35 -0.38 -0.75 10.99
C LYS A 35 -1.86 -0.78 11.41
N LYS A 36 -2.56 0.35 11.30
CA LYS A 36 -4.02 0.44 11.54
C LYS A 36 -4.84 0.17 10.27
N GLY A 37 -4.21 0.16 9.10
CA GLY A 37 -4.85 -0.07 7.80
C GLY A 37 -3.88 -0.61 6.73
N ASN A 38 -4.18 -0.42 5.44
CA ASN A 38 -3.27 -0.87 4.38
C ASN A 38 -2.16 0.16 4.12
N ILE A 39 -0.95 -0.32 3.85
CA ILE A 39 0.15 0.53 3.39
C ILE A 39 0.18 0.44 1.87
N ALA A 40 0.21 1.58 1.20
CA ALA A 40 0.35 1.65 -0.25
C ALA A 40 1.81 1.91 -0.63
N ILE A 41 2.33 1.10 -1.55
CA ILE A 41 3.61 1.35 -2.20
C ILE A 41 3.32 1.99 -3.55
N MET A 42 3.84 3.21 -3.76
CA MET A 42 3.76 3.90 -5.03
C MET A 42 4.91 3.42 -5.91
N VAL A 43 4.54 2.76 -7.00
CA VAL A 43 5.44 2.49 -8.11
C VAL A 43 5.24 3.60 -9.11
N ASP A 44 6.29 4.37 -9.39
CA ASP A 44 6.24 5.31 -10.50
C ASP A 44 6.01 4.49 -11.76
N SER A 45 4.93 4.82 -12.47
CA SER A 45 4.67 4.28 -13.79
C SER A 45 5.81 4.77 -14.67
N ILE A 46 6.71 3.86 -15.04
CA ILE A 46 7.70 4.10 -16.07
C ILE A 46 6.91 4.42 -17.35
N SER A 47 6.71 5.71 -17.61
CA SER A 47 6.24 6.22 -18.88
C SER A 47 7.38 6.07 -19.87
N GLY A 48 7.48 4.89 -20.47
CA GLY A 48 8.31 4.58 -21.64
C GLY A 48 7.49 4.70 -22.91
#